data_AF-M1BW40-F1
#
_entry.id   AF-M1BW40-F1
#
_cell.length_a   1.000
_cell.length_b   1.000
_cell.length_c   1.000
_cell.angle_alpha   90.00
_cell.angle_beta   90.00
_cell.angle_gamma   90.00
#
_symmetry.space_group_name_H-M   'P 1'
#
loop_
_entity.id
_entity.type
_entity.pdbx_description
1 polymer ?
#
loop_
_entity_poly.entity_id
_entity_poly.type
_entity_poly.pdbx_seq_one_letter_code
_entity_poly.pdbx_strand_id
1 'polypeptide(L)'
;MDTTASSTEWILTELLRHPQVMKKLQKELQEVVGFEIMVEESNLENLKYLDMVVKEGLRLHPVVPLFYHESMEDCVVDVRLPL
;
A
#
# COMPACT_ATOMS: atom_id res chain seq x y z
N MET A 1 -12.81 7.70 -10.21
CA MET A 1 -11.41 7.60 -9.76
C MET A 1 -11.08 6.13 -9.70
N ASP A 2 -9.99 5.73 -10.34
CA ASP A 2 -9.52 4.34 -10.31
C ASP A 2 -8.78 4.06 -9.00
N THR A 3 -8.92 2.85 -8.48
CA THR A 3 -8.35 2.47 -7.18
C THR A 3 -6.82 2.58 -7.17
N THR A 4 -6.18 2.08 -8.23
CA THR A 4 -4.73 2.11 -8.42
C THR A 4 -4.18 3.52 -8.56
N ALA A 5 -4.88 4.39 -9.31
CA ALA A 5 -4.44 5.78 -9.49
C ALA A 5 -4.47 6.52 -8.14
N SER A 6 -5.55 6.35 -7.40
CA SER A 6 -5.74 6.99 -6.09
C SER A 6 -4.73 6.49 -5.05
N SER A 7 -4.47 5.18 -4.99
CA SER A 7 -3.44 4.64 -4.08
C SER A 7 -2.05 5.17 -4.43
N THR A 8 -1.71 5.24 -5.72
CA THR A 8 -0.40 5.69 -6.18
C THR A 8 -0.18 7.17 -5.86
N GLU A 9 -1.21 8.00 -6.04
CA GLU A 9 -1.18 9.43 -5.69
C GLU A 9 -0.89 9.64 -4.20
N TRP A 10 -1.59 8.92 -3.32
CA TRP A 10 -1.35 9.02 -1.88
C TRP A 10 0.02 8.51 -1.46
N ILE A 11 0.45 7.37 -2.00
CA ILE A 11 1.79 6.80 -1.70
C ILE A 11 2.89 7.78 -2.12
N LEU A 12 2.82 8.34 -3.34
CA LEU A 12 3.80 9.32 -3.80
C LEU A 12 3.76 10.60 -2.94
N THR A 13 2.58 11.07 -2.57
CA THR A 13 2.41 12.20 -1.65
C THR A 13 3.11 11.94 -0.30
N GLU A 14 2.92 10.77 0.30
CA GLU A 14 3.56 10.42 1.58
C GLU A 14 5.07 10.27 1.46
N LEU A 15 5.56 9.71 0.35
CA LEU A 15 7.01 9.60 0.10
C LEU A 15 7.66 10.97 -0.08
N LEU A 16 7.00 11.92 -0.75
CA LEU A 16 7.47 13.31 -0.88
C LEU A 16 7.49 14.03 0.48
N ARG A 17 6.52 13.74 1.35
CA ARG A 17 6.45 14.28 2.73
C ARG A 17 7.48 13.67 3.68
N HIS A 18 7.97 12.46 3.39
CA HIS A 18 8.92 11.72 4.21
C HIS A 18 10.19 11.34 3.43
N PRO A 19 11.10 12.31 3.15
CA PRO A 19 12.29 12.09 2.32
C PRO A 19 13.21 10.95 2.78
N GLN A 20 13.26 10.68 4.08
CA GLN A 20 14.00 9.55 4.65
C GLN A 20 13.45 8.19 4.20
N VAL A 21 12.13 8.06 4.09
CA VAL A 21 11.46 6.85 3.59
C VAL A 21 11.71 6.72 2.10
N MET A 22 11.56 7.82 1.34
CA MET A 22 11.87 7.87 -0.10
C MET A 22 13.31 7.43 -0.38
N LYS A 23 14.30 7.98 0.33
CA LYS A 23 15.72 7.61 0.16
C LYS A 23 15.96 6.12 0.43
N LYS A 24 15.31 5.57 1.46
CA LYS A 24 15.44 4.13 1.77
C LYS A 24 14.83 3.25 0.68
N LEU A 25 13.68 3.66 0.12
CA LEU A 25 13.05 2.96 -1.00
C LEU A 25 13.90 3.02 -2.28
N GLN A 26 14.43 4.19 -2.62
CA GLN A 26 15.33 4.36 -3.75
C GLN A 26 16.62 3.53 -3.60
N LYS A 27 17.13 3.41 -2.36
CA LYS A 27 18.27 2.55 -2.07
C LYS A 27 17.95 1.07 -2.31
N GLU A 28 16.79 0.58 -1.85
CA GLU A 28 16.37 -0.80 -2.15
C GLU A 28 16.26 -1.03 -3.66
N LEU A 29 15.64 -0.11 -4.40
CA LEU A 29 15.54 -0.20 -5.86
C LEU A 29 16.92 -0.28 -6.53
N GLN A 30 17.86 0.55 -6.07
CA GLN A 30 19.24 0.53 -6.57
C GLN A 30 19.96 -0.79 -6.26
N GLU A 31 19.74 -1.37 -5.07
CA GLU A 31 20.38 -2.62 -4.64
C GLU A 31 19.80 -3.85 -5.35
N VAL A 32 18.50 -3.87 -5.63
CA VAL A 32 17.80 -5.03 -6.20
C VAL A 32 17.77 -5.01 -7.73
N VAL A 33 17.53 -3.83 -8.33
CA VAL A 33 17.36 -3.68 -9.79
C VAL A 33 18.57 -2.99 -10.42
N GLY A 34 19.18 -2.02 -9.74
CA GLY A 34 20.20 -1.17 -10.34
C GLY A 34 19.62 -0.13 -11.32
N PHE A 35 20.48 0.61 -12.01
CA PHE A 35 20.07 1.73 -12.88
C PHE A 35 20.07 1.42 -14.37
N GLU A 36 20.59 0.26 -14.77
CA GLU A 36 20.84 -0.07 -16.18
C GLU A 36 19.74 -0.94 -16.81
N ILE A 37 18.89 -1.53 -15.98
CA ILE A 37 17.82 -2.44 -16.41
C ILE A 37 16.45 -1.89 -16.02
N MET A 38 15.47 -2.17 -16.86
CA MET A 38 14.07 -1.84 -16.60
C MET A 38 13.52 -2.80 -15.54
N VAL A 39 12.66 -2.28 -14.65
CA VAL A 39 12.00 -3.10 -13.63
C VAL A 39 11.10 -4.13 -14.31
N GLU A 40 11.28 -5.39 -13.96
CA GLU A 40 10.41 -6.50 -14.37
C GLU A 40 9.57 -7.00 -13.17
N GLU A 41 8.47 -7.69 -13.45
CA GLU A 41 7.61 -8.27 -12.41
C GLU A 41 8.36 -9.25 -11.51
N SER A 42 9.33 -9.99 -12.08
CA SER A 42 10.21 -10.92 -11.35
C SER A 42 11.05 -10.24 -10.26
N ASN A 43 11.29 -8.93 -10.36
CA ASN A 43 12.04 -8.18 -9.34
C ASN A 43 11.19 -7.84 -8.12
N LEU A 44 9.85 -7.79 -8.25
CA LEU A 44 8.94 -7.37 -7.18
C LEU A 44 9.06 -8.23 -5.93
N GLU A 45 9.34 -9.53 -6.08
CA GLU A 45 9.52 -10.46 -4.95
C GLU A 45 10.67 -10.04 -4.01
N ASN A 46 11.66 -9.31 -4.54
CA ASN A 46 12.83 -8.85 -3.79
C ASN A 46 12.68 -7.42 -3.25
N LEU A 47 11.64 -6.67 -3.65
CA LEU A 47 11.38 -5.30 -3.22
C LEU A 47 10.49 -5.25 -1.97
N LYS A 48 11.03 -5.76 -0.85
CA LYS A 48 10.28 -5.92 0.41
C LYS A 48 9.92 -4.58 1.06
N TYR A 49 10.78 -3.59 0.94
CA TYR A 49 10.55 -2.25 1.47
C TYR A 49 9.51 -1.50 0.64
N LEU A 50 9.49 -1.67 -0.69
CA LEU A 50 8.40 -1.20 -1.53
C LEU A 50 7.04 -1.78 -1.08
N ASP A 51 6.96 -3.09 -0.85
CA ASP A 51 5.73 -3.73 -0.35
C ASP A 51 5.27 -3.13 1.00
N MET A 52 6.21 -2.90 1.93
CA MET A 52 5.90 -2.22 3.19
C MET A 52 5.40 -0.78 2.98
N VAL A 53 6.01 -0.02 2.07
CA VAL A 53 5.57 1.34 1.73
C VAL A 53 4.14 1.34 1.16
N VAL A 54 3.84 0.42 0.25
CA VAL A 54 2.49 0.30 -0.34
C VAL A 54 1.47 -0.05 0.74
N LYS A 55 1.76 -1.05 1.58
CA LYS A 55 0.88 -1.46 2.69
C LYS A 55 0.62 -0.33 3.68
N GLU A 56 1.66 0.41 4.05
CA GLU A 56 1.52 1.54 4.97
C GLU A 56 0.74 2.70 4.33
N GLY A 57 0.97 2.98 3.05
CA GLY A 57 0.18 3.96 2.31
C GLY A 57 -1.31 3.61 2.30
N LEU A 58 -1.66 2.35 2.07
CA LEU A 58 -3.05 1.87 2.12
C LEU A 58 -3.62 1.86 3.55
N ARG A 59 -2.80 1.65 4.58
CA ARG A 59 -3.23 1.75 5.98
C ARG A 59 -3.59 3.18 6.37
N LEU A 60 -2.81 4.15 5.91
CA LEU A 60 -3.03 5.58 6.16
C LEU A 60 -4.17 6.15 5.31
N HIS A 61 -4.22 5.74 4.03
CA HIS A 61 -5.14 6.26 3.01
C HIS A 61 -5.88 5.11 2.32
N PRO A 62 -6.85 4.46 3.00
CA PRO A 62 -7.62 3.38 2.41
C PRO A 62 -8.48 3.93 1.26
N VAL A 63 -8.25 3.44 0.03
CA VAL A 63 -8.95 3.92 -1.18
C VAL A 63 -10.45 3.58 -1.14
N VAL A 64 -10.80 2.49 -0.46
CA VAL A 64 -12.18 2.08 -0.20
C VAL A 64 -12.35 1.91 1.31
N PRO A 65 -12.67 2.98 2.06
CA PRO A 65 -12.71 2.95 3.52
C PRO A 65 -13.90 2.18 4.08
N LEU A 66 -14.97 1.99 3.31
CA LEU A 66 -16.18 1.29 3.71
C LEU A 66 -16.55 0.25 2.66
N PHE A 67 -16.85 -0.96 3.13
CA PHE A 67 -17.45 -2.03 2.34
C PHE A 67 -18.80 -2.38 2.97
N TYR A 68 -19.83 -2.48 2.13
CA TYR A 68 -21.15 -2.89 2.54
C TYR A 68 -21.34 -4.36 2.20
N HIS A 69 -21.75 -5.14 3.19
CA HIS A 69 -22.14 -6.53 3.01
C HIS A 69 -23.60 -6.68 3.46
N GLU A 70 -24.36 -7.47 2.71
CA GLU A 70 -25.73 -7.87 3.06
C GLU A 70 -25.71 -9.36 3.40
N SER A 71 -26.23 -9.72 4.58
CA SER A 71 -26.34 -11.11 5.01
C SER A 71 -27.56 -11.76 4.34
N MET A 72 -27.35 -12.92 3.71
CA MET A 72 -28.44 -13.70 3.09
C MET A 72 -29.16 -14.62 4.09
N GLU A 73 -28.60 -14.80 5.29
CA GLU A 73 -29.09 -15.65 6.36
C GLU A 73 -28.74 -15.02 7.72
N ASP A 74 -29.35 -15.53 8.81
CA ASP A 74 -29.07 -15.06 10.17
C ASP A 74 -27.59 -15.24 10.53
N CYS A 75 -26.93 -14.14 10.90
CA CYS A 75 -25.51 -14.12 11.25
C CYS A 75 -25.31 -13.53 12.65
N VAL A 76 -24.55 -14.24 13.50
CA VAL A 76 -24.14 -13.74 14.81
C VAL A 76 -22.80 -13.04 14.67
N VAL A 77 -22.80 -11.72 14.83
CA VAL A 77 -21.57 -10.93 14.94
C VAL A 77 -21.30 -10.68 16.41
N ASP A 78 -20.07 -10.91 16.87
CA ASP A 78 -19.69 -10.64 18.27
C ASP A 78 -19.60 -9.12 18.48
N VAL A 79 -20.73 -8.52 18.90
CA VAL A 79 -20.83 -7.08 19.12
C VAL A 79 -20.57 -6.80 20.61
N ARG A 80 -19.30 -6.60 20.99
CA ARG A 80 -18.97 -5.95 22.25
C ARG A 80 -18.98 -4.42 22.06
N LEU A 81 -20.16 -3.82 22.13
CA LEU A 81 -20.29 -2.37 22.28
C LEU A 81 -20.25 -2.01 23.76
N PRO A 82 -19.32 -1.16 24.22
CA PRO A 82 -19.45 -0.52 25.52
C PRO A 82 -20.56 0.54 25.43
N LEU A 83 -21.52 0.48 26.35
CA LEU A 83 -22.44 1.58 26.67
C LEU A 83 -21.66 2.78 27.23
#